data_AF-A0A1M6ZDF4-F1
#
_entry.id   AF-A0A1M6ZDF4-F1
#
_cell.length_a   1.000
_cell.length_b   1.000
_cell.length_c   1.000
_cell.angle_alpha   90.00
_cell.angle_beta   90.00
_cell.angle_gamma   90.00
#
_symmetry.space_group_name_H-M   'P 1'
#
loop_
_entity.id
_entity.type
_entity.pdbx_description
1 polymer ?
#
loop_
_entity_poly.entity_id
_entity_poly.type
_entity_poly.pdbx_seq_one_letter_code
_entity_poly.pdbx_strand_id
1 'polypeptide(L)'
;ETMNTRKLANHISEHGSVYTSDVVFGVLEKFRSCLVEMLLESKRVKIEGLGTFFTTLENQEGGCAKKEDFNVQKNLKALHIRFMPEGEQEMNISSREFIKKAEFVNAEAFAGALVEDSGSEEDDGPTGGYTPNPGD
;
A
#
# COMPACT_ATOMS: atom_id res chain seq x y z
N GLU A 1 3.61 16.99 9.83
CA GLU A 1 4.63 17.98 9.40
C GLU A 1 5.13 17.60 8.01
N THR A 2 5.65 18.53 7.22
CA THR A 2 6.30 18.24 5.93
C THR A 2 7.81 18.47 6.05
N MET A 3 8.61 17.42 5.79
CA MET A 3 10.07 17.52 5.75
C MET A 3 10.54 18.14 4.43
N ASN A 4 11.51 19.07 4.50
CA ASN A 4 12.13 19.68 3.32
C ASN A 4 13.53 19.09 3.05
N THR A 5 14.12 19.37 1.88
CA THR A 5 15.41 18.81 1.43
C THR A 5 16.54 19.02 2.45
N ARG A 6 16.57 20.15 3.17
CA ARG A 6 17.62 20.44 4.16
C ARG A 6 17.41 19.67 5.47
N LYS A 7 16.16 19.53 5.94
CA LYS A 7 15.83 18.65 7.08
C LYS A 7 16.16 17.18 6.75
N LEU A 8 15.84 16.73 5.54
CA LEU A 8 16.18 15.38 5.05
C LEU A 8 17.70 15.17 4.96
N ALA A 9 18.45 16.15 4.45
CA ALA A 9 19.91 16.07 4.37
C ALA A 9 20.58 15.98 5.76
N ASN A 10 20.10 16.75 6.75
CA ASN A 10 20.54 16.62 8.15
C ASN A 10 20.31 15.19 8.65
N HIS A 11 19.08 14.69 8.53
CA HIS A 11 18.68 13.37 9.01
C HIS A 11 19.50 12.23 8.36
N ILE A 12 19.75 12.30 7.05
CA ILE A 12 20.64 11.36 6.36
C ILE A 12 22.08 11.46 6.89
N SER A 13 22.59 12.67 7.15
CA SER A 13 23.93 12.86 7.71
C SER A 13 24.09 12.33 9.14
N GLU A 14 23.00 12.29 9.91
CA GLU A 14 22.95 11.74 11.28
C GLU A 14 22.86 10.20 11.27
N HIS A 15 22.23 9.59 10.26
CA HIS A 15 22.04 8.14 10.14
C HIS A 15 23.25 7.41 9.51
N GLY A 16 24.39 7.43 10.21
CA GLY A 16 25.57 6.59 9.87
C GLY A 16 26.32 7.00 8.60
N SER A 17 26.00 8.16 8.04
CA SER A 17 26.67 8.74 6.88
C SER A 17 28.06 9.27 7.22
N VAL A 18 29.04 8.99 6.36
CA VAL A 18 30.37 9.66 6.39
C VAL A 18 30.34 11.06 5.75
N TYR A 19 29.23 11.42 5.10
CA TYR A 19 29.03 12.71 4.43
C TYR A 19 28.24 13.67 5.32
N THR A 20 28.73 14.91 5.42
CA THR A 20 28.06 16.00 6.15
C THR A 20 26.78 16.45 5.44
N SER A 21 25.86 17.07 6.18
CA SER A 21 24.55 17.52 5.65
C SER A 21 24.68 18.38 4.39
N ASP A 22 25.62 19.33 4.31
CA ASP A 22 25.75 20.18 3.12
C ASP A 22 26.25 19.41 1.87
N VAL A 23 27.01 18.33 2.04
CA VAL A 23 27.38 17.41 0.94
C VAL A 23 26.15 16.63 0.48
N VAL A 24 25.38 16.07 1.42
CA VAL A 24 24.13 15.33 1.12
C VAL A 24 23.11 16.26 0.43
N PHE A 25 22.93 17.47 0.95
CA PHE A 25 22.05 18.50 0.37
C PHE A 25 22.48 18.88 -1.05
N GLY A 26 23.78 19.08 -1.27
CA GLY A 26 24.35 19.35 -2.60
C GLY A 26 24.07 18.21 -3.60
N VAL A 27 24.20 16.95 -3.16
CA VAL A 27 23.85 15.78 -3.99
C VAL A 27 22.35 15.74 -4.27
N LEU A 28 21.48 16.03 -3.31
CA LEU A 28 20.02 16.03 -3.52
C LEU A 28 19.54 17.13 -4.47
N GLU A 29 20.10 18.34 -4.42
CA GLU A 29 19.78 19.41 -5.40
C GLU A 29 20.33 19.09 -6.80
N LYS A 30 21.47 18.41 -6.92
CA LYS A 30 21.97 17.92 -8.22
C LYS A 30 21.11 16.77 -8.75
N PHE A 31 20.72 15.83 -7.91
CA PHE A 31 19.77 14.75 -8.25
C PHE A 31 18.44 15.31 -8.77
N ARG A 32 17.84 16.28 -8.05
CA ARG A 32 16.64 17.01 -8.50
C ARG A 32 16.83 17.61 -9.89
N SER A 33 17.98 18.24 -10.15
CA SER A 33 18.28 18.89 -11.43
C SER A 33 18.34 17.88 -12.58
N CYS A 34 19.14 16.83 -12.43
CA CYS A 34 19.32 15.80 -13.44
C CYS A 34 18.05 14.93 -13.64
N LEU A 35 17.24 14.74 -12.59
CA LEU A 35 15.94 14.06 -12.70
C LEU A 35 15.01 14.83 -13.65
N VAL A 36 14.91 16.15 -13.51
CA VAL A 36 14.09 16.99 -14.41
C VAL A 36 14.65 16.99 -15.83
N GLU A 37 15.96 17.07 -15.99
CA GLU A 37 16.66 17.00 -17.29
C GLU A 37 16.32 15.71 -18.05
N MET A 38 16.48 14.54 -17.42
CA MET A 38 16.16 13.25 -18.04
C MET A 38 14.65 13.10 -18.35
N LEU A 39 13.77 13.65 -17.51
CA LEU A 39 12.32 13.64 -17.75
C LEU A 39 11.90 14.54 -18.92
N LEU A 40 12.58 15.66 -19.15
CA LEU A 40 12.39 16.52 -20.33
C LEU A 40 12.84 15.82 -21.62
N GLU A 41 13.91 15.03 -21.55
CA GLU A 41 14.34 14.11 -22.63
C GLU A 41 13.42 12.88 -22.78
N SER A 42 12.27 12.83 -22.08
CA SER A 42 11.31 11.72 -22.09
C SER A 42 11.87 10.37 -21.63
N LYS A 43 13.01 10.36 -20.92
CA LYS A 43 13.56 9.16 -20.28
C LYS A 43 12.76 8.84 -19.03
N ARG A 44 12.63 7.55 -18.72
CA ARG A 44 12.11 7.07 -17.43
C ARG A 44 13.29 6.93 -16.46
N VAL A 45 13.18 7.50 -15.27
CA VAL A 45 14.24 7.44 -14.24
C VAL A 45 13.77 6.53 -13.12
N LYS A 46 14.35 5.32 -13.04
CA LYS A 46 14.10 4.39 -11.94
C LYS A 46 15.09 4.65 -10.80
N ILE A 47 14.58 4.63 -9.58
CA ILE A 47 15.32 4.52 -8.33
C ILE A 47 14.97 3.14 -7.77
N GLU A 48 15.95 2.23 -7.75
CA GLU A 48 15.79 0.86 -7.25
C GLU A 48 15.30 0.86 -5.79
N GLY A 49 14.30 0.02 -5.46
CA GLY A 49 13.74 -0.05 -4.11
C GLY A 49 12.85 1.16 -3.74
N LEU A 50 12.46 1.98 -4.73
CA LEU A 50 11.57 3.12 -4.53
C LEU A 50 10.53 3.23 -5.64
N GLY A 51 10.96 3.31 -6.91
CA GLY A 51 10.04 3.43 -8.05
C GLY A 51 10.59 4.18 -9.26
N THR A 52 9.73 4.41 -10.25
CA THR A 52 10.06 5.02 -11.53
C THR A 52 9.34 6.35 -11.72
N PHE A 53 10.12 7.41 -11.96
CA PHE A 53 9.63 8.68 -12.49
C PHE A 53 9.55 8.64 -14.02
N PHE A 54 8.48 9.20 -14.59
CA PHE A 54 8.27 9.30 -16.03
C PHE A 54 7.27 10.41 -16.35
N THR A 55 7.18 10.84 -17.60
CA THR A 55 6.21 11.84 -18.05
C THR A 55 4.98 11.21 -18.71
N THR A 56 3.84 11.87 -18.59
CA THR A 56 2.60 11.54 -19.31
C THR A 56 1.98 12.80 -19.91
N LEU A 57 1.52 12.72 -21.16
CA LEU A 57 0.88 13.81 -21.89
C LEU A 57 -0.62 13.86 -21.60
N GLU A 58 -1.16 15.06 -21.40
CA GLU A 58 -2.60 15.35 -21.44
C GLU A 58 -2.88 16.22 -22.65
N ASN A 59 -3.69 15.74 -23.58
CA ASN A 59 -4.05 16.47 -24.80
C ASN A 59 -5.22 17.44 -24.56
N GLN A 60 -5.36 18.43 -25.45
CA GLN A 60 -6.58 19.24 -25.53
C GLN A 60 -7.74 18.43 -26.09
N GLU A 61 -8.96 18.86 -25.76
CA GLU A 61 -10.20 18.28 -26.31
C GLU A 61 -10.24 18.44 -27.84
N GLY A 62 -10.81 17.46 -28.54
CA GLY A 62 -10.74 17.35 -30.01
C GLY A 62 -9.40 16.86 -30.58
N GLY A 63 -8.30 16.97 -29.82
CA GLY A 63 -7.00 16.40 -30.17
C GLY A 63 -6.41 16.95 -31.48
N CYS A 64 -5.85 16.07 -32.32
CA CYS A 64 -5.52 16.36 -33.72
C CYS A 64 -5.71 15.08 -34.57
N ALA A 65 -6.27 15.23 -35.77
CA ALA A 65 -6.66 14.09 -36.62
C ALA A 65 -5.51 13.51 -37.47
N LYS A 66 -4.37 14.21 -37.58
CA LYS A 66 -3.20 13.81 -38.35
C LYS A 66 -1.92 14.15 -37.60
N LYS A 67 -0.83 13.44 -37.90
CA LYS A 67 0.48 13.68 -37.28
C LYS A 67 1.12 14.97 -37.79
N GLU A 68 0.91 15.27 -39.06
CA GLU A 68 1.50 16.39 -39.80
C GLU A 68 0.94 17.74 -39.33
N ASP A 69 -0.32 17.74 -38.89
CA ASP A 69 -1.05 18.90 -38.37
C ASP A 69 -0.87 19.09 -36.85
N PHE A 70 -0.13 18.20 -36.16
CA PHE A 70 0.03 18.24 -34.70
C PHE A 70 0.97 19.37 -34.27
N ASN A 71 0.50 20.23 -33.36
CA ASN A 71 1.26 21.32 -32.79
C ASN A 71 1.16 21.32 -31.26
N VAL A 72 2.30 21.26 -30.57
CA VAL A 72 2.36 21.15 -29.09
C VAL A 72 1.58 22.27 -28.39
N GLN A 73 1.67 23.52 -28.86
CA GLN A 73 1.00 24.66 -28.23
C GLN A 73 -0.53 24.68 -28.44
N LYS A 74 -1.04 23.96 -29.46
CA LYS A 74 -2.47 23.88 -29.77
C LYS A 74 -3.13 22.59 -29.27
N ASN A 75 -2.40 21.48 -29.26
CA ASN A 75 -2.95 20.14 -29.05
C ASN A 75 -2.53 19.51 -27.73
N LEU A 76 -1.49 20.01 -27.04
CA LEU A 76 -1.14 19.58 -25.69
C LEU A 76 -1.75 20.54 -24.65
N LYS A 77 -2.31 19.98 -23.59
CA LYS A 77 -2.86 20.69 -22.44
C LYS A 77 -1.89 20.73 -21.27
N ALA A 78 -1.24 19.60 -20.97
CA ALA A 78 -0.22 19.51 -19.93
C ALA A 78 0.79 18.38 -20.17
N LEU A 79 1.98 18.55 -19.60
CA LEU A 79 2.97 17.48 -19.38
C LEU A 79 3.00 17.19 -17.87
N HIS A 80 2.56 16.01 -17.47
CA HIS A 80 2.56 15.60 -16.06
C HIS A 80 3.78 14.74 -15.76
N ILE A 81 4.54 15.07 -14.72
CA ILE A 81 5.49 14.12 -14.12
C ILE A 81 4.67 13.15 -13.25
N ARG A 82 4.88 11.86 -13.46
CA ARG A 82 4.28 10.76 -12.71
C ARG A 82 5.37 9.98 -12.00
N PHE A 83 5.02 9.46 -10.83
CA PHE A 83 5.81 8.48 -10.09
C PHE A 83 4.99 7.19 -9.98
N MET A 84 5.59 6.07 -10.37
CA MET A 84 5.05 4.73 -10.16
C MET A 84 5.94 4.05 -9.12
N PRO A 85 5.45 3.76 -7.90
CA PRO A 85 6.24 3.08 -6.89
C PRO A 85 6.68 1.71 -7.39
N GLU A 86 7.83 1.24 -6.90
CA GLU A 86 8.26 -0.14 -7.11
C GLU A 86 7.38 -1.06 -6.25
N GLY A 87 6.77 -2.06 -6.88
CA GLY A 87 5.96 -3.06 -6.19
C GLY A 87 6.85 -4.10 -5.51
N GLU A 88 7.45 -3.75 -4.37
CA GLU A 88 8.20 -4.71 -3.57
C GLU A 88 7.31 -5.88 -3.14
N GLN A 89 7.82 -7.11 -3.32
CA GLN A 89 7.05 -8.33 -3.15
C GLN A 89 6.59 -8.54 -1.71
N GLU A 90 7.27 -7.93 -0.73
CA GLU A 90 6.91 -7.98 0.69
C GLU A 90 5.56 -7.29 0.98
N MET A 91 5.22 -6.27 0.19
CA MET A 91 3.98 -5.49 0.27
C MET A 91 2.92 -5.92 -0.77
N ASN A 92 3.06 -7.13 -1.34
CA ASN A 92 2.05 -7.72 -2.21
C ASN A 92 0.80 -8.14 -1.39
N ILE A 93 -0.11 -7.19 -1.19
CA ILE A 93 -1.37 -7.39 -0.43
C ILE A 93 -2.47 -8.15 -1.21
N SER A 94 -2.12 -8.89 -2.26
CA SER A 94 -3.10 -9.73 -2.96
C SER A 94 -3.56 -10.89 -2.08
N SER A 95 -4.81 -11.33 -2.27
CA SER A 95 -5.38 -12.49 -1.56
C SER A 95 -4.49 -13.74 -1.68
N ARG A 96 -3.75 -13.89 -2.79
CA ARG A 96 -2.85 -15.01 -3.04
C ARG A 96 -1.65 -15.06 -2.10
N GLU A 97 -1.13 -13.92 -1.66
CA GLU A 97 -0.05 -13.87 -0.67
C GLU A 97 -0.58 -13.93 0.76
N PHE A 98 -1.73 -13.30 1.03
CA PHE A 98 -2.40 -13.41 2.32
C PHE A 98 -2.76 -14.87 2.66
N ILE A 99 -3.24 -15.66 1.69
CA ILE A 99 -3.53 -17.09 1.87
C ILE A 99 -2.27 -17.90 2.25
N LYS A 100 -1.05 -17.51 1.82
CA LYS A 100 0.19 -18.18 2.24
C LYS A 100 0.57 -17.93 3.70
N LYS A 101 0.02 -16.86 4.29
CA LYS A 101 0.27 -16.42 5.69
C LYS A 101 -0.93 -16.69 6.61
N ALA A 102 -1.99 -17.32 6.09
CA ALA A 102 -3.21 -17.60 6.82
C ALA A 102 -3.16 -19.01 7.42
N GLU A 103 -3.44 -19.12 8.71
CA GLU A 103 -3.65 -20.40 9.39
C GLU A 103 -5.15 -20.64 9.59
N PHE A 104 -5.58 -21.90 9.51
CA PHE A 104 -6.97 -22.25 9.81
C PHE A 104 -7.15 -22.35 11.33
N VAL A 105 -8.10 -21.58 11.87
CA VAL A 105 -8.56 -21.71 13.25
C VAL A 105 -10.03 -22.12 13.25
N ASN A 106 -10.35 -23.19 13.96
CA ASN A 106 -11.72 -23.66 14.11
C ASN A 106 -12.50 -22.73 15.05
N ALA A 107 -13.72 -22.33 14.66
CA ALA A 107 -14.58 -21.49 15.49
C ALA A 107 -14.94 -22.14 16.84
N GLU A 108 -14.97 -23.49 16.90
CA GLU A 108 -15.16 -24.26 18.13
C GLU A 108 -14.09 -23.92 19.21
N ALA A 109 -12.88 -23.55 18.80
CA ALA A 109 -11.80 -23.13 19.72
C ALA A 109 -12.04 -21.74 20.34
N PHE A 110 -12.92 -20.92 19.75
CA PHE A 110 -13.36 -19.62 20.30
C PHE A 110 -14.74 -19.68 20.97
N ALA A 111 -15.55 -20.69 20.67
CA ALA A 111 -16.90 -20.83 21.23
C ALA A 111 -16.91 -20.87 22.78
N GLY A 112 -15.90 -21.51 23.39
CA GLY A 112 -15.73 -21.55 24.84
C GLY A 112 -15.34 -20.21 25.50
N ALA A 113 -15.07 -19.15 24.73
CA ALA A 113 -14.70 -17.82 25.23
C ALA A 113 -15.83 -16.78 25.09
N LEU A 114 -17.02 -17.18 24.65
CA LEU A 114 -18.17 -16.30 24.40
C LEU A 114 -19.42 -16.68 25.21
N VAL A 115 -19.30 -17.59 26.19
CA VAL A 115 -20.44 -18.14 26.97
C VAL A 115 -20.14 -18.17 28.47
N GLU A 116 -19.85 -17.00 29.05
CA GLU A 116 -19.98 -16.73 30.50
C GLU A 116 -20.57 -15.32 30.72
N ASP A 117 -21.90 -15.22 30.69
CA ASP A 117 -22.73 -14.60 31.75
C ASP A 117 -24.16 -14.27 31.24
N SER A 118 -25.11 -15.17 31.53
CA SER A 118 -26.53 -14.84 31.65
C SER A 118 -27.25 -15.98 32.38
N GLY A 119 -27.02 -16.09 33.69
CA GLY A 119 -27.62 -17.15 34.52
C GLY A 119 -29.12 -16.96 34.76
N SER A 120 -29.86 -18.07 34.73
CA SER A 120 -31.20 -18.22 35.33
C SER A 120 -31.38 -19.67 35.77
N GLU A 121 -31.86 -19.88 37.00
CA GLU A 121 -31.97 -21.18 37.67
C GLU A 121 -33.33 -21.89 37.36
N GLU A 122 -33.68 -22.91 38.17
CA GLU A 122 -34.95 -23.68 38.17
C GLU A 122 -35.13 -24.74 37.05
N ASP A 123 -35.67 -25.95 37.29
CA ASP A 123 -35.86 -26.71 38.55
C ASP A 123 -36.10 -28.23 38.27
N ASP A 124 -36.05 -29.03 39.33
CA ASP A 124 -36.56 -30.41 39.55
C ASP A 124 -35.89 -31.58 38.80
N GLY A 125 -35.89 -32.76 39.43
CA GLY A 125 -35.00 -33.88 39.09
C GLY A 125 -35.63 -35.28 39.08
N PRO A 126 -34.86 -36.33 38.73
CA PRO A 126 -35.39 -37.68 38.52
C PRO A 126 -35.17 -38.61 39.73
N THR A 127 -36.27 -39.07 40.34
CA THR A 127 -36.28 -40.28 41.20
C THR A 127 -37.17 -41.36 40.59
N GLY A 128 -36.65 -42.59 40.47
CA GLY A 128 -37.24 -43.65 39.63
C GLY A 128 -38.14 -44.66 40.36
N GLY A 129 -38.93 -45.42 39.60
CA GLY A 129 -39.82 -46.48 40.07
C GLY A 129 -40.17 -47.52 38.99
N TYR A 130 -40.74 -48.67 39.37
CA TYR A 130 -40.79 -49.91 38.57
C TYR A 130 -42.07 -50.71 38.91
N THR A 131 -42.62 -51.63 38.09
CA THR A 131 -42.08 -52.25 36.85
C THR A 131 -43.06 -52.10 35.64
N PRO A 132 -43.74 -53.10 34.99
CA PRO A 132 -44.39 -52.85 33.67
C PRO A 132 -45.91 -53.12 33.58
N ASN A 133 -46.42 -52.95 32.36
CA ASN A 133 -47.69 -53.45 31.79
C ASN A 133 -47.74 -55.02 31.77
N PRO A 134 -48.87 -55.71 31.44
CA PRO A 134 -50.20 -55.20 31.09
C PRO A 134 -51.44 -55.90 31.71
N GLY A 135 -52.52 -55.11 31.91
CA GLY A 135 -53.93 -55.49 31.72
C GLY A 135 -54.52 -56.78 32.30
N ASP A 136 -55.22 -56.63 33.43
CA ASP A 136 -56.56 -57.19 33.71
C ASP A 136 -57.53 -56.01 33.94
#